data_AF-A0A956SZD7-F1
#
_entry.id   AF-A0A956SZD7-F1
#
_cell.length_a   1.000
_cell.length_b   1.000
_cell.length_c   1.000
_cell.angle_alpha   90.00
_cell.angle_beta   90.00
_cell.angle_gamma   90.00
#
_symmetry.space_group_name_H-M   'P 1'
#
loop_
_entity.id
_entity.type
_entity.pdbx_description
1 polymer ?
#
loop_
_entity_poly.entity_id
_entity_poly.type
_entity_poly.pdbx_seq_one_letter_code
_entity_poly.pdbx_strand_id
1 'polypeptide(L)'
;WLTELEPRLGTLAAIDEAVRNVVAAGADPARISLLDNFSWGNPKLPDRLGKLTRSVLACAEGSKLYKAPFVSGKDSLNNEFRLPDGSRRAIPGTILISAVGCLPEVSKRVPSDFQDPGDVIYLLGPEQAALGGSAFLRSFNGSSPELPEPFVRAPEMYRAYHQAVLKKQVSSCHDLSEGGLAVALAESCIGSGLGATVSTPLETLFGEGPSRLLISVSPENEGDFVSTLQGFPLRRLGRVNSQASLQVESLIDLPLSRLREAFQGSCFEALAQEESVESSAGKKTFPTVPPSVTSKPRVAILQAPGINRERDMARALELAGGRPEILTPSTDLKLRDYAMVVLPGGFSFGDDLGAGKLWALSLQPLWESLRRFSEGDGAMLGVCNGFQALLKSGLLLEDGERATLTFNDSDHFECRWVDLEISSNSRSLFTSGLEGYIRCPVAHGEGRFLADPEQVQRFREQGRHPLLYSRQSYPANPNGSLERIASLCNAKGNVMGLMPHPENNVLSWQSHPGDDGAVSGLALFRNALRNLS
;
A
#
# COMPACT_ATOMS: atom_id res chain seq x y z
N TRP A 1 11.50 13.84 -20.28
CA TRP A 1 11.31 14.34 -21.66
C TRP A 1 11.29 15.86 -21.74
N LEU A 2 10.43 16.54 -20.99
CA LEU A 2 10.41 18.00 -20.95
C LEU A 2 11.78 18.62 -20.65
N THR A 3 12.54 18.04 -19.71
CA THR A 3 13.90 18.51 -19.37
C THR A 3 14.89 18.46 -20.54
N GLU A 4 14.67 17.55 -21.50
CA GLU A 4 15.52 17.46 -22.70
C GLU A 4 15.17 18.54 -23.73
N LEU A 5 13.89 18.92 -23.82
CA LEU A 5 13.39 19.97 -24.71
C LEU A 5 13.70 21.36 -24.14
N GLU A 6 13.38 21.59 -22.87
CA GLU A 6 13.65 22.83 -22.14
C GLU A 6 13.94 22.49 -20.65
N PRO A 7 15.22 22.53 -20.22
CA PRO A 7 15.63 22.08 -18.89
C PRO A 7 14.98 22.82 -17.72
N ARG A 8 14.70 24.13 -17.86
CA ARG A 8 14.07 24.90 -16.79
C ARG A 8 12.61 24.47 -16.63
N LEU A 9 11.83 24.45 -17.72
CA LEU A 9 10.43 24.04 -17.68
C LEU A 9 10.26 22.60 -17.21
N GLY A 10 11.08 21.66 -17.72
CA GLY A 10 11.02 20.27 -17.28
C GLY A 10 11.34 20.09 -15.80
N THR A 11 12.25 20.88 -15.26
CA THR A 11 12.59 20.84 -13.83
C THR A 11 11.46 21.43 -12.97
N LEU A 12 10.89 22.57 -13.37
CA LEU A 12 9.76 23.18 -12.66
C LEU A 12 8.51 22.28 -12.69
N ALA A 13 8.26 21.61 -13.81
CA ALA A 13 7.19 20.62 -13.93
C ALA A 13 7.41 19.44 -12.98
N ALA A 14 8.63 18.88 -12.90
CA ALA A 14 8.94 17.79 -11.97
C ALA A 14 8.77 18.20 -10.49
N ILE A 15 9.11 19.46 -10.15
CA ILE A 15 8.91 20.00 -8.80
C ILE A 15 7.42 20.14 -8.50
N ASP A 16 6.65 20.75 -9.42
CA ASP A 16 5.21 20.87 -9.28
C ASP A 16 4.55 19.50 -9.14
N GLU A 17 4.87 18.54 -10.00
CA GLU A 17 4.31 17.18 -9.96
C GLU A 17 4.55 16.50 -8.61
N ALA A 18 5.77 16.57 -8.07
CA ALA A 18 6.07 16.03 -6.75
C ALA A 18 5.26 16.71 -5.63
N VAL A 19 5.17 18.05 -5.65
CA VAL A 19 4.35 18.82 -4.70
C VAL A 19 2.88 18.48 -4.85
N ARG A 20 2.37 18.47 -6.07
CA ARG A 20 0.98 18.24 -6.42
C ARG A 20 0.53 16.85 -6.00
N ASN A 21 1.37 15.83 -6.14
CA ASN A 21 1.09 14.47 -5.70
C ASN A 21 0.81 14.39 -4.20
N VAL A 22 1.69 14.97 -3.36
CA VAL A 22 1.44 14.96 -1.90
C VAL A 22 0.27 15.85 -1.50
N VAL A 23 0.07 16.97 -2.21
CA VAL A 23 -1.08 17.86 -2.00
C VAL A 23 -2.38 17.14 -2.37
N ALA A 24 -2.46 16.45 -3.51
CA ALA A 24 -3.63 15.69 -3.95
C ALA A 24 -4.09 14.70 -2.87
N ALA A 25 -3.13 13.98 -2.26
CA ALA A 25 -3.38 13.06 -1.14
C ALA A 25 -3.81 13.75 0.18
N GLY A 26 -3.79 15.08 0.24
CA GLY A 26 -4.27 15.90 1.35
C GLY A 26 -3.18 16.53 2.22
N ALA A 27 -1.89 16.38 1.90
CA ALA A 27 -0.81 16.96 2.71
C ALA A 27 -0.87 18.49 2.74
N ASP A 28 -0.42 19.09 3.84
CA ASP A 28 -0.36 20.53 3.99
C ASP A 28 0.73 21.13 3.07
N PRO A 29 0.37 21.98 2.09
CA PRO A 29 1.33 22.61 1.17
C PRO A 29 2.39 23.48 1.88
N ALA A 30 2.11 23.96 3.10
CA ALA A 30 3.07 24.73 3.89
C ALA A 30 4.10 23.86 4.63
N ARG A 31 3.95 22.53 4.60
CA ARG A 31 4.78 21.56 5.31
C ARG A 31 5.33 20.48 4.37
N ILE A 32 5.88 20.93 3.25
CA ILE A 32 6.53 20.08 2.25
C ILE A 32 8.03 20.35 2.26
N SER A 33 8.82 19.27 2.26
CA SER A 33 10.25 19.31 1.94
C SER A 33 10.52 18.52 0.67
N LEU A 34 11.47 19.00 -0.13
CA LEU A 34 11.86 18.41 -1.40
C LEU A 34 13.22 17.69 -1.29
N LEU A 35 13.41 16.73 -2.18
CA LEU A 35 14.69 16.09 -2.44
C LEU A 35 14.94 16.04 -3.94
N ASP A 36 16.17 16.30 -4.37
CA ASP A 36 16.58 16.28 -5.77
C ASP A 36 17.54 15.13 -6.06
N ASN A 37 17.30 14.42 -7.17
CA ASN A 37 18.23 13.43 -7.70
C ASN A 37 18.54 13.75 -9.16
N PHE A 38 19.76 14.20 -9.41
CA PHE A 38 20.26 14.53 -10.75
C PHE A 38 20.91 13.31 -11.40
N SER A 39 20.48 12.94 -12.61
CA SER A 39 21.14 11.96 -13.47
C SER A 39 21.53 12.62 -14.79
N TRP A 40 22.83 12.80 -15.00
CA TRP A 40 23.34 13.60 -16.12
C TRP A 40 24.55 12.97 -16.82
N GLY A 41 24.79 13.41 -18.06
CA GLY A 41 26.01 13.06 -18.83
C GLY A 41 27.27 13.75 -18.28
N ASN A 42 28.39 13.64 -19.01
CA ASN A 42 29.67 14.24 -18.61
C ASN A 42 29.56 15.78 -18.53
N PRO A 43 29.72 16.37 -17.33
CA PRO A 43 29.56 17.81 -17.11
C PRO A 43 30.74 18.63 -17.64
N LYS A 44 31.79 18.00 -18.17
CA LYS A 44 32.89 18.73 -18.84
C LYS A 44 32.52 19.22 -20.23
N LEU A 45 31.45 18.69 -20.83
CA LEU A 45 30.98 19.20 -22.12
C LEU A 45 29.99 20.36 -21.93
N PRO A 46 30.17 21.51 -22.61
CA PRO A 46 29.38 22.72 -22.39
C PRO A 46 27.87 22.55 -22.58
N ASP A 47 27.44 21.74 -23.56
CA ASP A 47 26.04 21.45 -23.84
C ASP A 47 25.35 20.78 -22.65
N ARG A 48 26.02 19.81 -22.02
CA ARG A 48 25.50 19.06 -20.86
C ARG A 48 25.53 19.91 -19.60
N LEU A 49 26.65 20.61 -19.37
CA LEU A 49 26.79 21.50 -18.22
C LEU A 49 25.76 22.62 -18.26
N GLY A 50 25.50 23.19 -19.44
CA GLY A 50 24.52 24.26 -19.61
C GLY A 50 23.11 23.81 -19.22
N LYS A 51 22.67 22.64 -19.70
CA LYS A 51 21.37 22.08 -19.33
C LYS A 51 21.29 21.73 -17.83
N LEU A 52 22.32 21.11 -17.26
CA LEU A 52 22.40 20.82 -15.82
C LEU A 52 22.28 22.11 -14.98
N THR A 53 23.02 23.15 -15.35
CA THR A 53 23.00 24.45 -14.67
C THR A 53 21.61 25.06 -14.70
N ARG A 54 20.91 25.00 -15.84
CA ARG A 54 19.53 25.49 -15.95
C ARG A 54 18.59 24.74 -15.02
N SER A 55 18.72 23.41 -14.91
CA SER A 55 17.92 22.61 -13.97
C SER A 55 18.23 22.96 -12.51
N VAL A 56 19.48 23.16 -12.13
CA VAL A 56 19.84 23.61 -10.76
C VAL A 56 19.23 24.97 -10.43
N LEU A 57 19.29 25.93 -11.36
CA LEU A 57 18.65 27.25 -11.19
C LEU A 57 17.12 27.13 -11.08
N ALA A 58 16.52 26.23 -11.86
CA ALA A 58 15.10 25.94 -11.79
C ALA A 58 14.69 25.29 -10.45
N CYS A 59 15.55 24.48 -9.81
CA CYS A 59 15.32 24.01 -8.44
C CYS A 59 15.25 25.18 -7.45
N ALA A 60 16.17 26.15 -7.55
CA ALA A 60 16.13 27.34 -6.70
C ALA A 60 14.88 28.19 -6.93
N GLU A 61 14.41 28.28 -8.19
CA GLU A 61 13.16 28.94 -8.55
C GLU A 61 11.94 28.21 -7.96
N GLY A 62 11.80 26.92 -8.22
CA GLY A 62 10.69 26.09 -7.73
C GLY A 62 10.64 26.03 -6.21
N SER A 63 11.79 25.92 -5.53
CA SER A 63 11.84 25.96 -4.07
C SER A 63 11.30 27.28 -3.50
N LYS A 64 11.62 28.42 -4.12
CA LYS A 64 11.10 29.73 -3.71
C LYS A 64 9.60 29.86 -4.01
N LEU A 65 9.15 29.39 -5.17
CA LEU A 65 7.75 29.44 -5.58
C LEU A 65 6.87 28.67 -4.60
N TYR A 66 7.19 27.40 -4.35
CA TYR A 66 6.41 26.54 -3.46
C TYR A 66 6.70 26.76 -1.97
N LYS A 67 7.73 27.54 -1.64
CA LYS A 67 8.25 27.69 -0.27
C LYS A 67 8.59 26.33 0.36
N ALA A 68 9.07 25.41 -0.46
CA ALA A 68 9.44 24.06 -0.07
C ALA A 68 10.97 23.90 -0.20
N PRO A 69 11.71 23.73 0.90
CA PRO A 69 13.16 23.62 0.85
C PRO A 69 13.61 22.25 0.33
N PHE A 70 14.70 22.22 -0.42
CA PHE A 70 15.46 20.99 -0.66
C PHE A 70 16.28 20.64 0.58
N VAL A 71 15.98 19.51 1.22
CA VAL A 71 16.60 19.11 2.50
C VAL A 71 17.63 17.98 2.35
N SER A 72 17.65 17.32 1.20
CA SER A 72 18.60 16.27 0.83
C SER A 72 18.60 16.12 -0.68
N GLY A 73 19.67 15.56 -1.24
CA GLY A 73 19.73 15.26 -2.67
C GLY A 73 20.95 14.42 -3.03
N LYS A 74 21.05 14.06 -4.31
CA LYS A 74 22.19 13.32 -4.87
C LYS A 74 22.37 13.64 -6.35
N ASP A 75 23.61 13.58 -6.81
CA ASP A 75 23.94 13.59 -8.23
C ASP A 75 24.60 12.28 -8.68
N SER A 76 24.30 11.90 -9.92
CA SER A 76 24.93 10.86 -10.70
C SER A 76 25.33 11.47 -12.03
N LEU A 77 26.63 11.67 -12.24
CA LEU A 77 27.19 12.33 -13.42
C LEU A 77 28.00 11.34 -14.26
N ASN A 78 28.21 11.68 -15.54
CA ASN A 78 28.87 10.82 -16.53
C ASN A 78 28.04 9.57 -16.90
N ASN A 79 26.71 9.68 -16.85
CA ASN A 79 25.81 8.64 -17.35
C ASN A 79 25.86 8.60 -18.89
N GLU A 80 26.84 7.87 -19.40
CA GLU A 80 27.14 7.72 -20.81
C GLU A 80 27.52 6.28 -21.13
N PHE A 81 27.10 5.81 -22.29
CA PHE A 81 27.54 4.55 -22.85
C PHE A 81 28.30 4.77 -24.16
N ARG A 82 29.31 3.93 -24.38
CA ARG A 82 30.06 3.89 -25.64
C ARG A 82 29.32 2.98 -26.62
N LEU A 83 29.07 3.49 -27.81
CA LEU A 83 28.46 2.76 -28.92
C LEU A 83 29.52 1.94 -29.68
N PRO A 84 29.13 0.93 -30.48
CA PRO A 84 30.07 0.11 -31.25
C PRO A 84 30.99 0.89 -32.20
N ASP A 85 30.53 2.05 -32.68
CA ASP A 85 31.30 2.98 -33.53
C ASP A 85 32.33 3.82 -32.74
N GLY A 86 32.46 3.60 -31.43
CA GLY A 86 33.37 4.32 -30.54
C GLY A 86 32.82 5.67 -30.04
N SER A 87 31.69 6.14 -30.57
CA SER A 87 31.03 7.36 -30.10
C SER A 87 30.42 7.16 -28.71
N ARG A 88 30.15 8.26 -28.00
CA ARG A 88 29.51 8.24 -26.68
C ARG A 88 28.13 8.86 -26.75
N ARG A 89 27.15 8.19 -26.14
CA ARG A 89 25.79 8.69 -26.00
C ARG A 89 25.47 8.88 -24.51
N ALA A 90 25.06 10.09 -24.15
CA ALA A 90 24.57 10.38 -22.81
C ALA A 90 23.11 9.95 -22.67
N ILE A 91 22.69 9.63 -21.46
CA ILE A 91 21.26 9.58 -21.14
C ILE A 91 20.65 10.99 -21.32
N PRO A 92 19.33 11.10 -21.55
CA PRO A 92 18.63 12.36 -21.41
C PRO A 92 18.87 12.95 -20.02
N GLY A 93 19.06 14.26 -19.96
CA GLY A 93 19.19 14.96 -18.69
C GLY A 93 17.95 14.74 -17.83
N THR A 94 18.10 14.05 -16.70
CA THR A 94 16.97 13.59 -15.89
C THR A 94 17.10 14.12 -14.48
N ILE A 95 16.01 14.71 -13.98
CA ILE A 95 15.87 15.09 -12.59
C ILE A 95 14.68 14.36 -12.00
N LEU A 96 14.87 13.77 -10.83
CA LEU A 96 13.81 13.14 -10.06
C LEU A 96 13.64 13.95 -8.77
N ILE A 97 12.43 14.45 -8.56
CA ILE A 97 12.06 15.21 -7.37
C ILE A 97 11.21 14.30 -6.48
N SER A 98 11.58 14.20 -5.21
CA SER A 98 10.73 13.58 -4.19
C SER A 98 10.19 14.66 -3.27
N ALA A 99 8.90 14.62 -2.98
CA ALA A 99 8.28 15.49 -1.99
C ALA A 99 7.86 14.66 -0.77
N VAL A 100 8.15 15.19 0.42
CA VAL A 100 7.65 14.66 1.69
C VAL A 100 6.73 15.72 2.29
N GLY A 101 5.44 15.42 2.34
CA GLY A 101 4.41 16.28 2.90
C GLY A 101 3.88 15.74 4.22
N CYS A 102 3.50 16.62 5.15
CA CYS A 102 2.87 16.23 6.40
C CYS A 102 1.34 16.22 6.27
N LEU A 103 0.73 15.09 6.62
CA LEU A 103 -0.70 14.96 6.85
C LEU A 103 -0.93 14.77 8.36
N PRO A 104 -1.41 15.78 9.11
CA PRO A 104 -1.54 15.68 10.56
C PRO A 104 -2.51 14.59 11.03
N GLU A 105 -3.54 14.32 10.24
CA GLU A 105 -4.57 13.34 10.55
C GLU A 105 -4.78 12.42 9.35
N VAL A 106 -4.43 11.14 9.48
CA VAL A 106 -4.56 10.14 8.41
C VAL A 106 -6.00 9.99 7.89
N SER A 107 -7.01 10.29 8.73
CA SER A 107 -8.42 10.28 8.33
C SER A 107 -8.81 11.37 7.33
N LYS A 108 -7.93 12.35 7.09
CA LYS A 108 -8.09 13.39 6.07
C LYS A 108 -7.35 13.08 4.78
N ARG A 109 -6.78 11.87 4.65
CA ARG A 109 -6.20 11.41 3.38
C ARG A 109 -7.29 11.39 2.32
N VAL A 110 -7.01 12.01 1.19
CA VAL A 110 -7.90 12.00 0.03
C VAL A 110 -7.50 10.83 -0.89
N PRO A 111 -8.45 9.96 -1.29
CA PRO A 111 -8.19 8.92 -2.27
C PRO A 111 -8.07 9.48 -3.69
N SER A 112 -7.35 8.78 -4.57
CA SER A 112 -7.19 9.19 -5.97
C SER A 112 -8.29 8.61 -6.87
N ASP A 113 -8.88 7.49 -6.47
CA ASP A 113 -10.01 6.82 -7.09
C ASP A 113 -11.36 7.46 -6.74
N PHE A 114 -12.35 7.37 -7.63
CA PHE A 114 -13.71 7.88 -7.36
C PHE A 114 -14.38 7.14 -6.20
N GLN A 115 -15.17 7.85 -5.39
CA GLN A 115 -15.76 7.27 -4.18
C GLN A 115 -17.22 6.88 -4.37
N ASP A 116 -18.07 7.81 -4.82
CA ASP A 116 -19.52 7.59 -4.85
C ASP A 116 -20.14 7.89 -6.24
N PRO A 117 -21.08 7.06 -6.74
CA PRO A 117 -21.89 7.41 -7.89
C PRO A 117 -22.67 8.71 -7.66
N GLY A 118 -22.64 9.61 -8.66
CA GLY A 118 -23.32 10.90 -8.59
C GLY A 118 -22.42 12.06 -8.16
N ASP A 119 -21.23 11.79 -7.60
CA ASP A 119 -20.19 12.80 -7.34
C ASP A 119 -19.95 13.66 -8.58
N VAL A 120 -19.76 14.96 -8.36
CA VAL A 120 -19.45 15.92 -9.43
C VAL A 120 -17.96 15.97 -9.64
N ILE A 121 -17.56 15.87 -10.91
CA ILE A 121 -16.15 15.86 -11.32
C ILE A 121 -15.74 17.26 -11.78
N TYR A 122 -14.62 17.74 -11.24
CA TYR A 122 -14.01 19.03 -11.53
C TYR A 122 -12.55 18.88 -11.98
N LEU A 123 -12.13 19.76 -12.88
CA LEU A 123 -10.73 20.06 -13.16
C LEU A 123 -10.37 21.36 -12.42
N LEU A 124 -9.49 21.27 -11.43
CA LEU A 124 -8.87 22.41 -10.76
C LEU A 124 -7.49 22.67 -11.38
N GLY A 125 -7.23 23.91 -11.78
CA GLY A 125 -5.95 24.29 -12.38
C GLY A 125 -6.10 24.90 -13.78
N PRO A 126 -4.99 25.38 -14.36
CA PRO A 126 -5.02 26.11 -15.63
C PRO A 126 -5.61 25.24 -16.76
N GLU A 127 -6.38 25.89 -17.63
CA GLU A 127 -6.87 25.27 -18.87
C GLU A 127 -5.75 25.12 -19.90
N GLN A 128 -4.67 25.90 -19.75
CA GLN A 128 -3.49 25.80 -20.58
C GLN A 128 -2.80 24.46 -20.33
N ALA A 129 -2.93 23.59 -21.32
CA ALA A 129 -2.26 22.30 -21.40
C ALA A 129 -1.57 22.22 -22.76
N ALA A 130 -0.44 21.52 -22.82
CA ALA A 130 0.36 21.47 -24.02
C ALA A 130 0.64 20.03 -24.43
N LEU A 131 0.74 19.81 -25.74
CA LEU A 131 1.09 18.50 -26.29
C LEU A 131 2.60 18.35 -26.48
N GLY A 132 3.39 19.43 -26.44
CA GLY A 132 4.84 19.35 -26.58
C GLY A 132 5.47 18.57 -25.44
N GLY A 133 6.15 17.48 -25.79
CA GLY A 133 6.75 16.55 -24.83
C GLY A 133 5.77 15.58 -24.17
N SER A 134 4.47 15.60 -24.52
CA SER A 134 3.47 14.73 -23.88
C SER A 134 3.59 13.26 -24.27
N ALA A 135 3.13 12.36 -23.39
CA ALA A 135 3.04 10.93 -23.67
C ALA A 135 2.20 10.65 -24.92
N PHE A 136 1.12 11.41 -25.15
CA PHE A 136 0.28 11.28 -26.33
C PHE A 136 1.06 11.49 -27.64
N LEU A 137 1.76 12.62 -27.81
CA LEU A 137 2.53 12.83 -29.05
C LEU A 137 3.66 11.82 -29.20
N ARG A 138 4.33 11.43 -28.10
CA ARG A 138 5.39 10.42 -28.13
C ARG A 138 4.89 9.09 -28.68
N SER A 139 3.69 8.64 -28.30
CA SER A 139 3.08 7.40 -28.81
C SER A 139 2.84 7.39 -30.32
N PHE A 140 2.75 8.57 -30.95
CA PHE A 140 2.58 8.73 -32.40
C PHE A 140 3.84 9.25 -33.10
N ASN A 141 5.01 9.25 -32.44
CA ASN A 141 6.24 9.88 -32.93
C ASN A 141 6.06 11.36 -33.35
N GLY A 142 5.10 12.04 -32.74
CA GLY A 142 4.81 13.46 -32.95
C GLY A 142 5.68 14.36 -32.07
N SER A 143 5.72 15.64 -32.41
CA SER A 143 6.34 16.68 -31.60
C SER A 143 5.59 18.01 -31.77
N SER A 144 5.65 18.86 -30.75
CA SER A 144 5.11 20.21 -30.79
C SER A 144 6.10 21.14 -30.07
N PRO A 145 6.32 22.37 -30.59
CA PRO A 145 7.15 23.36 -29.92
C PRO A 145 6.45 24.00 -28.71
N GLU A 146 5.12 23.82 -28.57
CA GLU A 146 4.35 24.35 -27.46
C GLU A 146 4.54 23.46 -26.22
N LEU A 147 5.24 23.99 -25.23
CA LEU A 147 5.53 23.32 -23.96
C LEU A 147 4.64 23.85 -22.84
N PRO A 148 4.33 23.04 -21.82
CA PRO A 148 3.55 23.50 -20.69
C PRO A 148 4.34 24.47 -19.81
N GLU A 149 3.69 25.57 -19.41
CA GLU A 149 4.28 26.61 -18.56
C GLU A 149 3.85 26.45 -17.08
N PRO A 150 4.70 26.82 -16.10
CA PRO A 150 4.36 26.79 -14.69
C PRO A 150 3.20 27.73 -14.35
N PHE A 151 2.27 27.27 -13.51
CA PHE A 151 1.22 28.13 -12.97
C PHE A 151 1.70 28.84 -11.70
N VAL A 152 2.06 30.11 -11.82
CA VAL A 152 2.64 30.89 -10.70
C VAL A 152 1.75 30.99 -9.45
N ARG A 153 0.42 30.82 -9.61
CA ARG A 153 -0.55 30.82 -8.51
C ARG A 153 -0.85 29.44 -7.92
N ALA A 154 -0.12 28.40 -8.35
CA ALA A 154 -0.28 27.04 -7.83
C ALA A 154 -0.12 26.95 -6.30
N PRO A 155 0.85 27.63 -5.65
CA PRO A 155 0.97 27.58 -4.20
C PRO A 155 -0.25 28.13 -3.45
N GLU A 156 -0.89 29.21 -3.94
CA GLU A 156 -2.13 29.70 -3.32
C GLU A 156 -3.31 28.75 -3.59
N MET A 157 -3.38 28.19 -4.80
CA MET A 157 -4.42 27.24 -5.19
C MET A 157 -4.36 25.95 -4.37
N TYR A 158 -3.16 25.39 -4.17
CA TYR A 158 -2.94 24.21 -3.32
C TYR A 158 -3.32 24.48 -1.87
N ARG A 159 -3.06 25.68 -1.35
CA ARG A 159 -3.53 26.06 0.00
C ARG A 159 -5.06 26.12 0.06
N ALA A 160 -5.72 26.67 -0.96
CA ALA A 160 -7.18 26.71 -1.02
C ALA A 160 -7.79 25.29 -1.13
N TYR A 161 -7.20 24.43 -1.96
CA TYR A 161 -7.55 23.02 -2.04
C TYR A 161 -7.37 22.31 -0.68
N HIS A 162 -6.23 22.51 0.00
CA HIS A 162 -6.01 21.93 1.32
C HIS A 162 -7.06 22.40 2.34
N GLN A 163 -7.54 23.65 2.27
CA GLN A 163 -8.66 24.09 3.10
C GLN A 163 -9.95 23.31 2.80
N ALA A 164 -10.24 23.00 1.53
CA ALA A 164 -11.39 22.17 1.17
C ALA A 164 -11.25 20.74 1.73
N VAL A 165 -10.03 20.17 1.70
CA VAL A 165 -9.71 18.88 2.33
C VAL A 165 -9.95 18.92 3.85
N LEU A 166 -9.45 19.95 4.54
CA LEU A 166 -9.65 20.11 5.98
C LEU A 166 -11.13 20.23 6.37
N LYS A 167 -11.95 20.82 5.49
CA LYS A 167 -13.41 20.93 5.63
C LYS A 167 -14.17 19.67 5.18
N LYS A 168 -13.49 18.62 4.73
CA LYS A 168 -14.08 17.36 4.21
C LYS A 168 -15.03 17.57 3.02
N GLN A 169 -14.70 18.53 2.15
CA GLN A 169 -15.50 18.85 0.96
C GLN A 169 -15.12 18.02 -0.27
N VAL A 170 -13.96 17.35 -0.22
CA VAL A 170 -13.37 16.61 -1.34
C VAL A 170 -13.61 15.11 -1.12
N SER A 171 -14.21 14.44 -2.10
CA SER A 171 -14.41 12.99 -2.09
C SER A 171 -13.16 12.27 -2.60
N SER A 172 -12.64 12.68 -3.77
CA SER A 172 -11.38 12.16 -4.33
C SER A 172 -10.58 13.24 -5.05
N CYS A 173 -9.27 13.00 -5.23
CA CYS A 173 -8.37 13.88 -5.97
C CYS A 173 -7.23 13.08 -6.61
N HIS A 174 -7.11 13.18 -7.93
CA HIS A 174 -6.01 12.64 -8.73
C HIS A 174 -5.20 13.77 -9.35
N ASP A 175 -3.88 13.67 -9.37
CA ASP A 175 -3.05 14.62 -10.09
C ASP A 175 -3.03 14.31 -11.60
N LEU A 176 -2.75 15.30 -12.46
CA LEU A 176 -2.65 15.09 -13.91
C LEU A 176 -1.20 15.16 -14.38
N SER A 177 -0.55 14.01 -14.55
CA SER A 177 0.82 13.88 -15.02
C SER A 177 0.87 13.39 -16.48
N GLU A 178 1.55 12.27 -16.74
CA GLU A 178 1.70 11.69 -18.07
C GLU A 178 0.35 11.19 -18.61
N GLY A 179 0.04 11.52 -19.86
CA GLY A 179 -1.24 11.20 -20.50
C GLY A 179 -2.40 12.14 -20.11
N GLY A 180 -2.17 13.09 -19.20
CA GLY A 180 -3.09 14.19 -18.90
C GLY A 180 -4.39 13.76 -18.23
N LEU A 181 -5.47 14.49 -18.54
CA LEU A 181 -6.80 14.26 -17.96
C LEU A 181 -7.37 12.89 -18.33
N ALA A 182 -7.08 12.38 -19.53
CA ALA A 182 -7.59 11.09 -19.99
C ALA A 182 -7.09 9.93 -19.11
N VAL A 183 -5.79 9.91 -18.81
CA VAL A 183 -5.20 8.85 -17.97
C VAL A 183 -5.67 9.00 -16.52
N ALA A 184 -5.67 10.23 -15.96
CA ALA A 184 -6.18 10.45 -14.61
C ALA A 184 -7.65 10.00 -14.44
N LEU A 185 -8.52 10.26 -15.43
CA LEU A 185 -9.91 9.76 -15.45
C LEU A 185 -9.95 8.22 -15.48
N ALA A 186 -9.14 7.60 -16.34
CA ALA A 186 -9.09 6.15 -16.48
C ALA A 186 -8.60 5.48 -15.19
N GLU A 187 -7.51 5.96 -14.60
CA GLU A 187 -6.95 5.47 -13.33
C GLU A 187 -7.96 5.63 -12.18
N SER A 188 -8.65 6.77 -12.11
CA SER A 188 -9.70 7.02 -11.10
C SER A 188 -10.88 6.05 -11.23
N CYS A 189 -11.26 5.70 -12.46
CA CYS A 189 -12.29 4.69 -12.73
C CYS A 189 -11.81 3.27 -12.44
N ILE A 190 -10.59 2.91 -12.87
CA ILE A 190 -10.01 1.57 -12.66
C ILE A 190 -9.89 1.28 -11.16
N GLY A 191 -9.38 2.24 -10.38
CA GLY A 191 -9.15 2.10 -8.95
C GLY A 191 -10.44 1.95 -8.13
N SER A 192 -11.53 2.58 -8.57
CA SER A 192 -12.83 2.54 -7.88
C SER A 192 -13.76 1.43 -8.37
N GLY A 193 -13.61 1.00 -9.63
CA GLY A 193 -14.61 0.18 -10.32
C GLY A 193 -15.85 0.95 -10.78
N LEU A 194 -15.91 2.27 -10.53
CA LEU A 194 -16.98 3.16 -10.97
C LEU A 194 -16.64 3.79 -12.33
N GLY A 195 -17.68 4.13 -13.09
CA GLY A 195 -17.53 4.87 -14.34
C GLY A 195 -17.62 6.38 -14.16
N ALA A 196 -17.44 7.09 -15.27
CA ALA A 196 -17.60 8.53 -15.31
C ALA A 196 -18.16 8.99 -16.66
N THR A 197 -19.00 10.01 -16.64
CA THR A 197 -19.47 10.71 -17.84
C THR A 197 -18.99 12.15 -17.76
N VAL A 198 -18.12 12.55 -18.69
CA VAL A 198 -17.50 13.89 -18.72
C VAL A 198 -17.61 14.54 -20.10
N SER A 199 -17.58 15.88 -20.13
CA SER A 199 -17.51 16.69 -21.36
C SER A 199 -16.32 17.63 -21.30
N THR A 200 -15.45 17.50 -22.30
CA THR A 200 -14.23 18.28 -22.44
C THR A 200 -13.66 18.10 -23.85
N PRO A 201 -13.04 19.13 -24.44
CA PRO A 201 -12.41 19.01 -25.75
C PRO A 201 -11.17 18.09 -25.72
N LEU A 202 -10.81 17.55 -26.90
CA LEU A 202 -9.75 16.56 -27.09
C LEU A 202 -8.38 17.07 -26.61
N GLU A 203 -8.06 18.34 -26.84
CA GLU A 203 -6.79 18.94 -26.46
C GLU A 203 -6.63 18.98 -24.93
N THR A 204 -7.72 19.16 -24.19
CA THR A 204 -7.71 19.16 -22.72
C THR A 204 -7.51 17.74 -22.15
N LEU A 205 -7.91 16.71 -22.89
CA LEU A 205 -7.78 15.30 -22.48
C LEU A 205 -6.32 14.86 -22.43
N PHE A 206 -5.57 15.12 -23.50
CA PHE A 206 -4.21 14.60 -23.66
C PHE A 206 -3.12 15.67 -23.50
N GLY A 207 -3.51 16.95 -23.42
CA GLY A 207 -2.60 18.01 -23.04
C GLY A 207 -2.08 17.78 -21.62
N GLU A 208 -0.77 17.86 -21.46
CA GLU A 208 -0.08 17.74 -20.17
C GLU A 208 0.31 19.13 -19.67
N GLY A 209 0.36 19.30 -18.36
CA GLY A 209 0.78 20.57 -17.76
C GLY A 209 0.74 20.55 -16.24
N PRO A 210 1.57 21.38 -15.60
CA PRO A 210 1.65 21.44 -14.15
C PRO A 210 0.35 21.99 -13.55
N SER A 211 0.17 21.73 -12.26
CA SER A 211 -0.84 22.34 -11.42
C SER A 211 -2.27 22.04 -11.80
N ARG A 212 -2.52 20.87 -12.37
CA ARG A 212 -3.86 20.37 -12.70
C ARG A 212 -4.24 19.17 -11.85
N LEU A 213 -5.42 19.21 -11.24
CA LEU A 213 -6.00 18.20 -10.35
C LEU A 213 -7.41 17.81 -10.83
N LEU A 214 -7.68 16.51 -10.90
CA LEU A 214 -9.00 15.93 -11.11
C LEU A 214 -9.64 15.68 -9.74
N ILE A 215 -10.76 16.30 -9.46
CA ILE A 215 -11.40 16.26 -8.14
C ILE A 215 -12.83 15.77 -8.28
N SER A 216 -13.27 14.84 -7.41
CA SER A 216 -14.69 14.54 -7.22
C SER A 216 -15.20 15.10 -5.89
N VAL A 217 -16.44 15.58 -5.89
CA VAL A 217 -17.12 16.13 -4.72
C VAL A 217 -18.55 15.64 -4.65
N SER A 218 -19.04 15.36 -3.45
CA SER A 218 -20.46 15.02 -3.27
C SER A 218 -21.36 16.19 -3.68
N PRO A 219 -22.57 15.92 -4.22
CA PRO A 219 -23.52 16.98 -4.60
C PRO A 219 -23.87 17.93 -3.44
N GLU A 220 -23.86 17.43 -2.21
CA GLU A 220 -24.14 18.21 -1.00
C GLU A 220 -23.03 19.22 -0.70
N ASN A 221 -21.77 18.87 -0.96
CA ASN A 221 -20.61 19.72 -0.70
C ASN A 221 -20.22 20.62 -1.89
N GLU A 222 -20.84 20.44 -3.06
CA GLU A 222 -20.46 21.12 -4.31
C GLU A 222 -20.43 22.65 -4.15
N GLY A 223 -21.45 23.24 -3.54
CA GLY A 223 -21.54 24.70 -3.35
C GLY A 223 -20.41 25.27 -2.49
N ASP A 224 -20.12 24.63 -1.35
CA ASP A 224 -19.09 25.07 -0.42
C ASP A 224 -17.67 24.83 -0.97
N PHE A 225 -17.49 23.76 -1.76
CA PHE A 225 -16.24 23.48 -2.46
C PHE A 225 -15.95 24.55 -3.51
N VAL A 226 -16.92 24.87 -4.38
CA VAL A 226 -16.79 25.92 -5.40
C VAL A 226 -16.51 27.28 -4.75
N SER A 227 -17.19 27.59 -3.64
CA SER A 227 -16.93 28.81 -2.88
C SER A 227 -15.50 28.85 -2.30
N THR A 228 -15.00 27.73 -1.77
CA THR A 228 -13.65 27.66 -1.19
C THR A 228 -12.54 27.86 -2.23
N LEU A 229 -12.77 27.46 -3.48
CA LEU A 229 -11.83 27.60 -4.60
C LEU A 229 -12.08 28.85 -5.46
N GLN A 230 -12.95 29.75 -5.02
CA GLN A 230 -13.26 30.98 -5.76
C GLN A 230 -11.99 31.79 -6.06
N GLY A 231 -11.83 32.19 -7.33
CA GLY A 231 -10.67 32.96 -7.79
C GLY A 231 -9.52 32.12 -8.34
N PHE A 232 -9.68 30.79 -8.40
CA PHE A 232 -8.80 29.88 -9.13
C PHE A 232 -9.55 29.23 -10.31
N PRO A 233 -8.85 28.84 -11.39
CA PRO A 233 -9.47 28.12 -12.50
C PRO A 233 -10.09 26.80 -12.04
N LEU A 234 -11.40 26.66 -12.20
CA LEU A 234 -12.16 25.49 -11.78
C LEU A 234 -13.24 25.22 -12.84
N ARG A 235 -13.13 24.07 -13.51
CA ARG A 235 -14.06 23.67 -14.58
C ARG A 235 -14.81 22.41 -14.16
N ARG A 236 -16.15 22.46 -14.20
CA ARG A 236 -16.99 21.28 -14.03
C ARG A 236 -16.90 20.41 -15.29
N LEU A 237 -16.50 19.15 -15.13
CA LEU A 237 -16.33 18.20 -16.24
C LEU A 237 -17.55 17.30 -16.43
N GLY A 238 -18.15 16.83 -15.33
CA GLY A 238 -19.15 15.76 -15.41
C GLY A 238 -19.52 15.15 -14.08
N ARG A 239 -19.86 13.86 -14.08
CA ARG A 239 -20.23 13.10 -12.89
C ARG A 239 -19.68 11.67 -12.91
N VAL A 240 -19.42 11.15 -11.73
CA VAL A 240 -19.20 9.72 -11.49
C VAL A 240 -20.52 8.97 -11.69
N ASN A 241 -20.50 7.79 -12.30
CA ASN A 241 -21.67 6.97 -12.55
C ASN A 241 -21.43 5.52 -12.11
N SER A 242 -22.51 4.75 -11.99
CA SER A 242 -22.45 3.32 -11.63
C SER A 242 -22.26 2.40 -12.84
N GLN A 243 -22.12 2.93 -14.04
CA GLN A 243 -21.85 2.13 -15.24
C GLN A 243 -20.36 1.79 -15.24
N ALA A 244 -19.99 0.56 -15.58
CA ALA A 244 -18.59 0.16 -15.70
C ALA A 244 -17.97 0.67 -17.03
N SER A 245 -18.15 1.96 -17.36
CA SER A 245 -17.53 2.61 -18.52
C SER A 245 -17.10 4.06 -18.26
N LEU A 246 -16.04 4.48 -18.96
CA LEU A 246 -15.63 5.87 -19.08
C LEU A 246 -16.18 6.46 -20.38
N GLN A 247 -17.00 7.51 -20.24
CA GLN A 247 -17.63 8.23 -21.34
C GLN A 247 -17.10 9.66 -21.38
N VAL A 248 -16.52 10.05 -22.51
CA VAL A 248 -16.05 11.41 -22.78
C VAL A 248 -16.71 11.92 -24.06
N GLU A 249 -17.70 12.80 -23.89
CA GLU A 249 -18.53 13.31 -24.99
C GLU A 249 -19.01 12.18 -25.92
N SER A 250 -18.89 12.37 -27.24
CA SER A 250 -19.05 11.31 -28.25
C SER A 250 -17.70 10.74 -28.73
N LEU A 251 -16.60 11.08 -28.05
CA LEU A 251 -15.24 10.73 -28.48
C LEU A 251 -14.78 9.38 -27.91
N ILE A 252 -15.12 9.11 -26.65
CA ILE A 252 -14.69 7.92 -25.92
C ILE A 252 -15.92 7.31 -25.24
N ASP A 253 -16.15 6.04 -25.48
CA ASP A 253 -17.03 5.18 -24.66
C ASP A 253 -16.31 3.84 -24.51
N LEU A 254 -15.61 3.67 -23.38
CA LEU A 254 -14.77 2.49 -23.14
C LEU A 254 -15.19 1.79 -21.85
N PRO A 255 -15.42 0.47 -21.88
CA PRO A 255 -15.68 -0.29 -20.67
C PRO A 255 -14.42 -0.34 -19.79
N LEU A 256 -14.61 -0.34 -18.48
CA LEU A 256 -13.53 -0.40 -17.48
C LEU A 256 -12.64 -1.64 -17.66
N SER A 257 -13.21 -2.76 -18.11
CA SER A 257 -12.45 -3.99 -18.40
C SER A 257 -11.37 -3.75 -19.45
N ARG A 258 -11.69 -3.04 -20.54
CA ARG A 258 -10.74 -2.72 -21.60
C ARG A 258 -9.70 -1.71 -21.15
N LEU A 259 -10.11 -0.73 -20.33
CA LEU A 259 -9.17 0.22 -19.73
C LEU A 259 -8.16 -0.51 -18.83
N ARG A 260 -8.64 -1.44 -18.00
CA ARG A 260 -7.80 -2.25 -17.11
C ARG A 260 -6.85 -3.15 -17.88
N GLU A 261 -7.34 -3.84 -18.91
CA GLU A 261 -6.52 -4.67 -19.80
C GLU A 261 -5.39 -3.85 -20.45
N ALA A 262 -5.72 -2.68 -20.98
CA ALA A 262 -4.74 -1.79 -21.58
C ALA A 262 -3.72 -1.24 -20.57
N PHE A 263 -4.17 -0.88 -19.37
CA PHE A 263 -3.32 -0.35 -18.30
C PHE A 263 -2.36 -1.40 -17.72
N GLN A 264 -2.83 -2.64 -17.56
CA GLN A 264 -2.04 -3.74 -17.01
C GLN A 264 -1.04 -4.32 -18.02
N GLY A 265 -1.31 -4.20 -19.33
CA GLY A 265 -0.46 -4.72 -20.41
C GLY A 265 -0.33 -6.25 -20.41
N SER A 266 0.41 -6.79 -21.38
CA SER A 266 0.62 -8.25 -21.55
C SER A 266 1.55 -8.90 -20.52
N CYS A 267 2.15 -8.12 -19.60
CA CYS A 267 3.01 -8.66 -18.53
C CYS A 267 2.22 -9.14 -17.29
N PHE A 268 0.92 -8.86 -17.21
CA PHE A 268 0.11 -9.10 -16.01
C PHE A 268 -1.10 -10.03 -16.23
N GLU A 269 -1.23 -10.70 -17.37
CA GLU A 269 -2.29 -11.71 -17.59
C GLU A 269 -2.27 -12.82 -16.51
N ALA A 270 -1.14 -13.04 -15.82
CA ALA A 270 -1.02 -13.96 -14.69
C ALA A 270 -1.57 -13.42 -13.34
N LEU A 271 -1.85 -12.12 -13.24
CA LEU A 271 -2.22 -11.41 -12.00
C LEU A 271 -3.66 -10.89 -12.02
N ALA A 272 -4.28 -10.77 -13.20
CA ALA A 272 -5.55 -10.07 -13.41
C ALA A 272 -6.83 -10.89 -13.13
N GLN A 273 -6.75 -12.12 -12.62
CA GLN A 273 -7.94 -12.85 -12.18
C GLN A 273 -8.37 -12.44 -10.76
N GLU A 274 -8.74 -11.18 -10.59
CA GLU A 274 -9.61 -10.75 -9.49
C GLU A 274 -11.03 -10.62 -10.00
N GLU A 275 -11.80 -11.70 -9.87
CA GLU A 275 -13.26 -11.63 -9.97
C GLU A 275 -13.82 -11.07 -8.68
N SER A 276 -14.59 -9.98 -8.81
CA SER A 276 -15.34 -9.31 -7.76
C SER A 276 -16.02 -10.31 -6.83
N VAL A 277 -15.67 -10.26 -5.55
CA VAL A 277 -16.53 -10.78 -4.49
C VAL A 277 -17.70 -9.82 -4.39
N GLU A 278 -18.94 -10.31 -4.54
CA GLU A 278 -20.14 -9.51 -4.29
C GLU A 278 -20.05 -8.90 -2.89
N SER A 279 -19.92 -7.57 -2.82
CA SER A 279 -19.93 -6.83 -1.57
C SER A 279 -21.37 -6.83 -1.04
N SER A 280 -21.66 -7.70 -0.08
CA SER A 280 -22.81 -7.45 0.80
C SER A 280 -22.46 -6.24 1.67
N ALA A 281 -23.23 -5.16 1.54
CA ALA A 281 -23.03 -3.90 2.23
C ALA A 281 -23.23 -4.06 3.75
N GLY A 282 -22.21 -4.55 4.45
CA GLY A 282 -22.13 -4.58 5.90
C GLY A 282 -21.02 -3.65 6.37
N LYS A 283 -21.32 -2.65 7.21
CA LYS A 283 -20.28 -1.81 7.81
C LYS A 283 -19.36 -2.66 8.69
N LYS A 284 -18.04 -2.54 8.52
CA LYS A 284 -17.06 -3.09 9.48
C LYS A 284 -17.40 -2.66 10.90
N THR A 285 -17.62 -3.62 11.79
CA THR A 285 -17.77 -3.32 13.21
C THR A 285 -16.39 -3.23 13.85
N PHE A 286 -15.89 -2.01 14.02
CA PHE A 286 -14.82 -1.73 14.96
C PHE A 286 -15.46 -1.64 16.36
N PRO A 287 -15.09 -2.49 17.32
CA PRO A 287 -15.72 -2.42 18.63
C PRO A 287 -15.33 -1.12 19.34
N THR A 288 -16.33 -0.38 19.79
CA THR A 288 -16.19 0.82 20.61
C THR A 288 -15.83 0.43 22.04
N VAL A 289 -14.57 0.70 22.41
CA VAL A 289 -14.00 0.63 23.77
C VAL A 289 -14.00 -0.78 24.38
N PRO A 290 -12.84 -1.32 24.82
CA PRO A 290 -12.81 -2.62 25.49
C PRO A 290 -13.64 -2.62 26.78
N PRO A 291 -14.27 -3.74 27.17
CA PRO A 291 -14.80 -3.88 28.52
C PRO A 291 -13.68 -3.66 29.54
N SER A 292 -14.00 -3.02 30.68
CA SER A 292 -13.00 -2.74 31.71
C SER A 292 -12.50 -4.04 32.34
N VAL A 293 -11.35 -4.54 31.87
CA VAL A 293 -10.64 -5.64 32.52
C VAL A 293 -9.83 -5.06 33.69
N THR A 294 -9.99 -5.63 34.88
CA THR A 294 -9.41 -5.14 36.14
C THR A 294 -7.88 -5.33 36.24
N SER A 295 -7.28 -6.14 35.37
CA SER A 295 -5.82 -6.24 35.19
C SER A 295 -5.49 -6.57 33.72
N LYS A 296 -4.50 -5.90 33.13
CA LYS A 296 -4.08 -6.16 31.74
C LYS A 296 -3.12 -7.36 31.68
N PRO A 297 -3.41 -8.41 30.90
CA PRO A 297 -2.52 -9.57 30.78
C PRO A 297 -1.18 -9.17 30.16
N ARG A 298 -0.08 -9.66 30.74
CA ARG A 298 1.28 -9.43 30.21
C ARG A 298 1.54 -10.31 29.00
N VAL A 299 2.14 -9.74 27.97
CA VAL A 299 2.46 -10.44 26.71
C VAL A 299 3.95 -10.29 26.39
N ALA A 300 4.65 -11.40 26.21
CA ALA A 300 6.07 -11.41 25.82
C ALA A 300 6.19 -11.43 24.29
N ILE A 301 6.75 -10.39 23.69
CA ILE A 301 7.07 -10.34 22.26
C ILE A 301 8.56 -10.67 22.11
N LEU A 302 8.87 -11.85 21.60
CA LEU A 302 10.25 -12.30 21.44
C LEU A 302 10.85 -11.76 20.15
N GLN A 303 11.98 -11.07 20.23
CA GLN A 303 12.68 -10.54 19.06
C GLN A 303 13.88 -11.39 18.65
N ALA A 304 14.30 -11.28 17.39
CA ALA A 304 15.56 -11.79 16.86
C ALA A 304 16.16 -10.76 15.89
N PRO A 305 17.47 -10.79 15.60
CA PRO A 305 18.06 -9.93 14.58
C PRO A 305 17.31 -10.07 13.24
N GLY A 306 16.90 -8.95 12.63
CA GLY A 306 16.17 -8.93 11.34
C GLY A 306 14.64 -8.98 11.46
N ILE A 307 14.09 -9.19 12.65
CA ILE A 307 12.66 -8.99 12.92
C ILE A 307 12.32 -7.50 12.83
N ASN A 308 11.14 -7.18 12.28
CA ASN A 308 10.74 -5.79 11.98
C ASN A 308 9.26 -5.47 12.25
N ARG A 309 8.50 -6.38 12.86
CA ARG A 309 7.07 -6.20 13.19
C ARG A 309 6.77 -6.14 14.68
N GLU A 310 7.78 -6.13 15.54
CA GLU A 310 7.61 -6.15 17.00
C GLU A 310 6.81 -4.94 17.51
N ARG A 311 6.98 -3.77 16.90
CA ARG A 311 6.26 -2.54 17.29
C ARG A 311 4.80 -2.53 16.83
N ASP A 312 4.55 -2.98 15.61
CA ASP A 312 3.18 -3.14 15.09
C ASP A 312 2.40 -4.16 15.93
N MET A 313 3.04 -5.28 16.25
CA MET A 313 2.49 -6.32 17.11
C MET A 313 2.21 -5.81 18.53
N ALA A 314 3.15 -5.08 19.14
CA ALA A 314 2.94 -4.45 20.44
C ALA A 314 1.72 -3.52 20.41
N ARG A 315 1.60 -2.68 19.37
CA ARG A 315 0.47 -1.78 19.22
C ARG A 315 -0.86 -2.52 19.11
N ALA A 316 -0.92 -3.60 18.34
CA ALA A 316 -2.11 -4.44 18.20
C ALA A 316 -2.54 -5.06 19.54
N LEU A 317 -1.59 -5.60 20.30
CA LEU A 317 -1.84 -6.21 21.62
C LEU A 317 -2.28 -5.19 22.68
N GLU A 318 -1.73 -3.97 22.66
CA GLU A 318 -2.20 -2.87 23.52
C GLU A 318 -3.66 -2.50 23.23
N LEU A 319 -4.01 -2.37 21.94
CA LEU A 319 -5.39 -2.09 21.50
C LEU A 319 -6.37 -3.22 21.84
N ALA A 320 -5.85 -4.44 21.95
CA ALA A 320 -6.60 -5.61 22.37
C ALA A 320 -6.80 -5.70 23.90
N GLY A 321 -6.10 -4.86 24.68
CA GLY A 321 -6.20 -4.81 26.15
C GLY A 321 -5.03 -5.45 26.89
N GLY A 322 -4.00 -5.91 26.20
CA GLY A 322 -2.80 -6.50 26.79
C GLY A 322 -1.77 -5.47 27.24
N ARG A 323 -0.71 -5.97 27.89
CA ARG A 323 0.50 -5.22 28.25
C ARG A 323 1.72 -5.91 27.60
N PRO A 324 2.07 -5.54 26.37
CA PRO A 324 3.19 -6.15 25.67
C PRO A 324 4.55 -5.66 26.17
N GLU A 325 5.52 -6.56 26.18
CA GLU A 325 6.93 -6.30 26.46
C GLU A 325 7.77 -6.91 25.33
N ILE A 326 8.59 -6.11 24.66
CA ILE A 326 9.51 -6.60 23.62
C ILE A 326 10.79 -7.06 24.30
N LEU A 327 11.13 -8.34 24.11
CA LEU A 327 12.13 -9.04 24.91
C LEU A 327 13.11 -9.79 24.01
N THR A 328 14.39 -9.68 24.32
CA THR A 328 15.41 -10.57 23.74
C THR A 328 15.33 -11.94 24.44
N PRO A 329 15.19 -13.04 23.68
CA PRO A 329 15.26 -14.39 24.23
C PRO A 329 16.52 -14.60 25.08
N SER A 330 16.35 -15.07 26.32
CA SER A 330 17.43 -15.42 27.24
C SER A 330 16.98 -16.48 28.22
N THR A 331 17.89 -17.30 28.76
CA THR A 331 17.56 -18.39 29.70
C THR A 331 16.92 -17.92 31.00
N ASP A 332 17.14 -16.66 31.39
CA ASP A 332 16.57 -16.07 32.60
C ASP A 332 15.11 -15.61 32.43
N LEU A 333 14.60 -15.64 31.20
CA LEU A 333 13.24 -15.22 30.89
C LEU A 333 12.21 -16.21 31.44
N LYS A 334 11.41 -15.76 32.40
CA LYS A 334 10.34 -16.53 33.03
C LYS A 334 9.04 -16.40 32.23
N LEU A 335 8.87 -17.24 31.21
CA LEU A 335 7.66 -17.21 30.35
C LEU A 335 6.34 -17.41 31.11
N ARG A 336 6.37 -18.10 32.26
CA ARG A 336 5.21 -18.28 33.15
C ARG A 336 4.63 -16.98 33.72
N ASP A 337 5.40 -15.89 33.70
CA ASP A 337 4.96 -14.59 34.21
C ASP A 337 4.14 -13.81 33.16
N TYR A 338 3.93 -14.40 31.98
CA TYR A 338 3.19 -13.85 30.85
C TYR A 338 1.99 -14.75 30.55
N ALA A 339 0.88 -14.14 30.14
CA ALA A 339 -0.30 -14.86 29.67
C ALA A 339 -0.13 -15.32 28.21
N MET A 340 0.70 -14.60 27.45
CA MET A 340 0.88 -14.85 26.02
C MET A 340 2.33 -14.63 25.58
N VAL A 341 2.79 -15.43 24.63
CA VAL A 341 4.09 -15.30 23.95
C VAL A 341 3.86 -15.07 22.45
N VAL A 342 4.56 -14.11 21.86
CA VAL A 342 4.43 -13.78 20.44
C VAL A 342 5.78 -13.75 19.75
N LEU A 343 5.85 -14.42 18.60
CA LEU A 343 6.94 -14.32 17.64
C LEU A 343 6.41 -13.48 16.45
N PRO A 344 6.80 -12.21 16.33
CA PRO A 344 6.35 -11.32 15.26
C PRO A 344 7.02 -11.64 13.91
N GLY A 345 6.56 -11.01 12.83
CA GLY A 345 7.15 -11.18 11.50
C GLY A 345 8.42 -10.35 11.23
N GLY A 346 9.06 -10.63 10.10
CA GLY A 346 10.28 -9.97 9.64
C GLY A 346 11.15 -10.92 8.81
N PHE A 347 12.46 -10.71 8.85
CA PHE A 347 13.46 -11.53 8.16
C PHE A 347 14.53 -11.96 9.15
N SER A 348 14.18 -12.82 10.12
CA SER A 348 15.14 -13.23 11.16
C SER A 348 16.41 -13.80 10.53
N PHE A 349 17.55 -13.23 10.90
CA PHE A 349 18.87 -13.55 10.32
C PHE A 349 18.91 -13.42 8.78
N GLY A 350 18.14 -12.51 8.20
CA GLY A 350 18.06 -12.31 6.75
C GLY A 350 17.38 -13.45 6.00
N ASP A 351 16.68 -14.35 6.71
CA ASP A 351 16.18 -15.63 6.20
C ASP A 351 17.28 -16.57 5.65
N ASP A 352 18.54 -16.34 6.04
CA ASP A 352 19.67 -17.19 5.67
C ASP A 352 19.43 -18.65 6.13
N LEU A 353 19.71 -19.61 5.24
CA LEU A 353 19.46 -21.05 5.42
C LEU A 353 17.98 -21.46 5.51
N GLY A 354 17.06 -20.54 5.16
CA GLY A 354 15.61 -20.73 5.09
C GLY A 354 14.87 -19.97 6.20
N ALA A 355 13.79 -19.31 5.83
CA ALA A 355 13.09 -18.35 6.67
C ALA A 355 12.63 -18.96 8.00
N GLY A 356 12.94 -18.28 9.12
CA GLY A 356 12.62 -18.73 10.49
C GLY A 356 13.44 -19.91 11.02
N LYS A 357 14.32 -20.54 10.22
CA LYS A 357 15.12 -21.71 10.67
C LYS A 357 16.16 -21.34 11.73
N LEU A 358 16.96 -20.32 11.45
CA LEU A 358 17.96 -19.83 12.41
C LEU A 358 17.31 -19.29 13.67
N TRP A 359 16.12 -18.68 13.55
CA TRP A 359 15.36 -18.24 14.71
C TRP A 359 14.88 -19.42 15.56
N ALA A 360 14.29 -20.46 14.95
CA ALA A 360 13.92 -21.69 15.67
C ALA A 360 15.12 -22.31 16.43
N LEU A 361 16.31 -22.33 15.81
CA LEU A 361 17.54 -22.78 16.46
C LEU A 361 17.98 -21.86 17.60
N SER A 362 17.87 -20.54 17.44
CA SER A 362 18.22 -19.58 18.50
C SER A 362 17.30 -19.66 19.72
N LEU A 363 16.10 -20.24 19.58
CA LEU A 363 15.16 -20.49 20.68
C LEU A 363 15.48 -21.76 21.47
N GLN A 364 16.44 -22.58 21.05
CA GLN A 364 16.84 -23.81 21.76
C GLN A 364 17.12 -23.62 23.27
N PRO A 365 17.81 -22.54 23.72
CA PRO A 365 18.01 -22.30 25.15
C PRO A 365 16.71 -22.09 25.95
N LEU A 366 15.63 -21.69 25.29
CA LEU A 366 14.30 -21.49 25.87
C LEU A 366 13.34 -22.66 25.57
N TRP A 367 13.78 -23.67 24.83
CA TRP A 367 12.92 -24.73 24.29
C TRP A 367 12.04 -25.37 25.37
N GLU A 368 12.64 -25.79 26.47
CA GLU A 368 11.92 -26.44 27.57
C GLU A 368 10.89 -25.52 28.24
N SER A 369 11.16 -24.22 28.30
CA SER A 369 10.21 -23.23 28.82
C SER A 369 9.08 -22.96 27.82
N LEU A 370 9.38 -22.89 26.52
CA LEU A 370 8.39 -22.71 25.46
C LEU A 370 7.47 -23.93 25.33
N ARG A 371 8.03 -25.14 25.41
CA ARG A 371 7.28 -26.39 25.40
C ARG A 371 6.32 -26.46 26.59
N ARG A 372 6.81 -26.27 27.81
CA ARG A 372 5.95 -26.22 29.01
C ARG A 372 4.89 -25.12 28.93
N PHE A 373 5.22 -23.97 28.35
CA PHE A 373 4.25 -22.91 28.11
C PHE A 373 3.16 -23.34 27.12
N SER A 374 3.52 -24.02 26.03
CA SER A 374 2.58 -24.54 25.03
C SER A 374 1.65 -25.64 25.57
N GLU A 375 2.10 -26.43 26.54
CA GLU A 375 1.30 -27.46 27.21
C GLU A 375 0.38 -26.85 28.30
N GLY A 376 0.77 -25.70 28.86
CA GLY A 376 0.00 -24.93 29.85
C GLY A 376 -1.11 -24.05 29.26
N ASP A 377 -1.69 -23.18 30.09
CA ASP A 377 -2.90 -22.41 29.72
C ASP A 377 -2.60 -21.09 29.01
N GLY A 378 -1.33 -20.78 28.77
CA GLY A 378 -0.92 -19.60 28.00
C GLY A 378 -1.19 -19.75 26.50
N ALA A 379 -1.23 -18.62 25.79
CA ALA A 379 -1.36 -18.60 24.33
C ALA A 379 -0.05 -18.23 23.64
N MET A 380 0.24 -18.85 22.49
CA MET A 380 1.40 -18.52 21.69
C MET A 380 1.01 -18.22 20.25
N LEU A 381 1.53 -17.12 19.71
CA LEU A 381 1.26 -16.69 18.33
C LEU A 381 2.56 -16.49 17.56
N GLY A 382 2.67 -17.10 16.38
CA GLY A 382 3.72 -16.81 15.41
C GLY A 382 3.11 -16.18 14.17
N VAL A 383 3.58 -14.99 13.79
CA VAL A 383 3.11 -14.30 12.57
C VAL A 383 4.23 -14.23 11.53
N CYS A 384 3.93 -14.62 10.29
CA CYS A 384 4.87 -14.66 9.16
C CYS A 384 6.16 -15.41 9.54
N ASN A 385 7.27 -14.70 9.75
CA ASN A 385 8.54 -15.29 10.19
C ASN A 385 8.47 -15.98 11.55
N GLY A 386 7.57 -15.53 12.43
CA GLY A 386 7.26 -16.22 13.67
C GLY A 386 6.52 -17.54 13.46
N PHE A 387 5.62 -17.65 12.47
CA PHE A 387 5.00 -18.94 12.11
C PHE A 387 6.07 -19.91 11.61
N GLN A 388 6.95 -19.44 10.72
CA GLN A 388 8.06 -20.24 10.23
C GLN A 388 8.95 -20.75 11.38
N ALA A 389 9.27 -19.89 12.36
CA ALA A 389 10.04 -20.28 13.54
C ALA A 389 9.30 -21.29 14.43
N LEU A 390 8.00 -21.08 14.74
CA LEU A 390 7.19 -22.01 15.54
C LEU A 390 7.04 -23.38 14.88
N LEU A 391 6.86 -23.40 13.57
CA LEU A 391 6.72 -24.65 12.81
C LEU A 391 8.04 -25.41 12.80
N LYS A 392 9.15 -24.72 12.51
CA LYS A 392 10.48 -25.34 12.46
C LYS A 392 11.02 -25.72 13.84
N SER A 393 10.54 -25.10 14.92
CA SER A 393 10.86 -25.52 16.29
C SER A 393 10.05 -26.75 16.71
N GLY A 394 8.98 -27.10 16.00
CA GLY A 394 8.11 -28.22 16.36
C GLY A 394 7.03 -27.89 17.39
N LEU A 395 6.77 -26.61 17.72
CA LEU A 395 5.73 -26.23 18.70
C LEU A 395 4.31 -26.34 18.14
N LEU A 396 4.18 -26.52 16.83
CA LEU A 396 2.90 -26.67 16.13
C LEU A 396 2.60 -28.11 15.73
N LEU A 397 3.53 -29.05 15.95
CA LEU A 397 3.48 -30.43 15.45
C LEU A 397 3.61 -31.41 16.61
N GLU A 398 2.86 -32.51 16.53
CA GLU A 398 2.99 -33.66 17.43
C GLU A 398 4.06 -34.64 16.91
N ASP A 399 4.46 -35.60 17.75
CA ASP A 399 5.45 -36.60 17.38
C ASP A 399 5.04 -37.39 16.12
N GLY A 400 5.93 -37.40 15.13
CA GLY A 400 5.71 -38.07 13.84
C GLY A 400 5.03 -37.21 12.78
N GLU A 401 4.57 -36.00 13.13
CA GLU A 401 4.02 -35.05 12.15
C GLU A 401 5.12 -34.27 11.42
N ARG A 402 4.91 -33.97 10.15
CA ARG A 402 5.86 -33.24 9.29
C ARG A 402 5.16 -32.21 8.41
N ALA A 403 5.42 -30.94 8.66
CA ALA A 403 4.97 -29.86 7.79
C ALA A 403 6.06 -28.80 7.71
N THR A 404 6.06 -28.03 6.63
CA THR A 404 6.99 -26.91 6.47
C THR A 404 6.32 -25.75 5.75
N LEU A 405 6.93 -24.58 5.91
CA LEU A 405 6.76 -23.43 5.05
C LEU A 405 7.99 -23.32 4.15
N THR A 406 7.80 -23.00 2.88
CA THR A 406 8.85 -22.88 1.86
C THR A 406 8.50 -21.79 0.85
N PHE A 407 9.37 -21.60 -0.14
CA PHE A 407 9.16 -20.69 -1.29
C PHE A 407 7.75 -20.77 -1.84
N ASN A 408 7.19 -19.58 -2.10
CA ASN A 408 5.91 -19.42 -2.78
C ASN A 408 5.96 -20.11 -4.15
N ASP A 409 4.83 -20.64 -4.62
CA ASP A 409 4.74 -21.20 -5.98
C ASP A 409 5.01 -20.18 -7.09
N SER A 410 4.91 -18.87 -6.78
CA SER A 410 5.22 -17.79 -7.72
C SER A 410 6.73 -17.52 -7.86
N ASP A 411 7.60 -18.09 -7.02
CA ASP A 411 9.01 -17.71 -6.90
C ASP A 411 9.25 -16.20 -6.67
N HIS A 412 8.22 -15.49 -6.19
CA HIS A 412 8.25 -14.06 -5.93
C HIS A 412 7.85 -13.74 -4.48
N PHE A 413 8.38 -12.63 -3.97
CA PHE A 413 7.91 -12.05 -2.72
C PHE A 413 6.51 -11.46 -2.92
N GLU A 414 5.57 -11.89 -2.09
CA GLU A 414 4.18 -11.46 -2.20
C GLU A 414 3.86 -10.40 -1.16
N CYS A 415 3.50 -9.20 -1.63
CA CYS A 415 3.08 -8.06 -0.82
C CYS A 415 1.70 -7.57 -1.28
N ARG A 416 0.63 -8.09 -0.68
CA ARG A 416 -0.75 -7.79 -1.11
C ARG A 416 -1.78 -7.98 -0.01
N TRP A 417 -3.00 -7.53 -0.23
CA TRP A 417 -4.13 -7.86 0.62
C TRP A 417 -4.68 -9.24 0.28
N VAL A 418 -5.10 -9.99 1.29
CA VAL A 418 -5.77 -11.29 1.13
C VAL A 418 -6.98 -11.38 2.04
N ASP A 419 -7.95 -12.18 1.60
CA ASP A 419 -9.09 -12.60 2.40
C ASP A 419 -8.84 -13.98 3.01
N LEU A 420 -9.07 -14.07 4.32
CA LEU A 420 -8.97 -15.30 5.08
C LEU A 420 -10.33 -15.74 5.57
N GLU A 421 -10.78 -16.89 5.11
CA GLU A 421 -11.96 -17.58 5.62
C GLU A 421 -11.65 -18.13 7.03
N ILE A 422 -12.53 -17.85 7.99
CA ILE A 422 -12.46 -18.45 9.33
C ILE A 422 -13.07 -19.84 9.27
N SER A 423 -12.28 -20.87 9.58
CA SER A 423 -12.76 -22.25 9.54
C SER A 423 -13.81 -22.51 10.63
N SER A 424 -14.98 -23.01 10.25
CA SER A 424 -16.11 -23.29 11.16
C SER A 424 -15.81 -24.36 12.21
N ASN A 425 -14.87 -25.27 11.93
CA ASN A 425 -14.43 -26.31 12.86
C ASN A 425 -13.11 -25.95 13.57
N SER A 426 -12.69 -24.68 13.57
CA SER A 426 -11.42 -24.27 14.15
C SER A 426 -11.35 -24.57 15.65
N ARG A 427 -10.26 -25.22 16.06
CA ARG A 427 -9.92 -25.45 17.47
C ARG A 427 -9.18 -24.28 18.12
N SER A 428 -8.74 -23.31 17.33
CA SER A 428 -7.83 -22.27 17.83
C SER A 428 -8.53 -21.30 18.77
N LEU A 429 -7.88 -21.04 19.91
CA LEU A 429 -8.28 -20.04 20.89
C LEU A 429 -8.37 -18.63 20.27
N PHE A 430 -7.61 -18.36 19.22
CA PHE A 430 -7.57 -17.06 18.54
C PHE A 430 -8.82 -16.79 17.70
N THR A 431 -9.44 -17.83 17.15
CA THR A 431 -10.61 -17.74 16.25
C THR A 431 -11.92 -18.18 16.92
N SER A 432 -11.88 -18.57 18.19
CA SER A 432 -13.04 -19.03 18.95
C SER A 432 -14.20 -18.01 18.91
N GLY A 433 -15.36 -18.44 18.40
CA GLY A 433 -16.56 -17.61 18.29
C GLY A 433 -16.51 -16.52 17.23
N LEU A 434 -15.51 -16.53 16.33
CA LEU A 434 -15.50 -15.68 15.15
C LEU A 434 -16.08 -16.44 13.96
N GLU A 435 -16.76 -15.69 13.08
CA GLU A 435 -17.33 -16.19 11.83
C GLU A 435 -17.01 -15.21 10.70
N GLY A 436 -17.18 -15.66 9.45
CA GLY A 436 -16.95 -14.85 8.27
C GLY A 436 -15.48 -14.86 7.83
N TYR A 437 -14.96 -13.69 7.47
CA TYR A 437 -13.63 -13.55 6.91
C TYR A 437 -12.82 -12.41 7.56
N ILE A 438 -11.51 -12.58 7.59
CA ILE A 438 -10.53 -11.57 8.03
C ILE A 438 -9.75 -11.14 6.80
N ARG A 439 -9.71 -9.84 6.54
CA ARG A 439 -8.82 -9.28 5.51
C ARG A 439 -7.55 -8.74 6.16
N CYS A 440 -6.38 -9.09 5.67
CA CYS A 440 -5.11 -8.56 6.16
C CYS A 440 -4.01 -8.65 5.09
N PRO A 441 -2.92 -7.87 5.21
CA PRO A 441 -1.85 -7.94 4.23
C PRO A 441 -0.97 -9.18 4.44
N VAL A 442 -0.42 -9.71 3.35
CA VAL A 442 0.70 -10.64 3.33
C VAL A 442 1.97 -9.91 2.89
N ALA A 443 3.12 -10.37 3.40
CA ALA A 443 4.45 -9.87 3.04
C ALA A 443 5.47 -11.00 3.22
N HIS A 444 5.53 -11.96 2.29
CA HIS A 444 6.44 -13.13 2.40
C HIS A 444 6.91 -13.68 1.06
N GLY A 445 8.14 -14.21 1.03
CA GLY A 445 8.69 -15.03 -0.08
C GLY A 445 8.64 -16.54 0.18
N GLU A 446 8.57 -16.95 1.45
CA GLU A 446 8.55 -18.36 1.89
C GLU A 446 7.31 -18.69 2.73
N GLY A 447 6.12 -18.45 2.18
CA GLY A 447 4.86 -18.64 2.91
C GLY A 447 4.09 -19.92 2.57
N ARG A 448 4.57 -20.72 1.63
CA ARG A 448 3.82 -21.87 1.12
C ARG A 448 3.81 -23.02 2.10
N PHE A 449 2.64 -23.39 2.59
CA PHE A 449 2.45 -24.55 3.46
C PHE A 449 2.48 -25.85 2.65
N LEU A 450 3.34 -26.78 3.09
CA LEU A 450 3.47 -28.11 2.53
C LEU A 450 3.53 -29.17 3.64
N ALA A 451 2.78 -30.25 3.44
CA ALA A 451 2.81 -31.47 4.22
C ALA A 451 2.25 -32.63 3.37
N ASP A 452 2.41 -33.86 3.83
CA ASP A 452 1.81 -35.01 3.15
C ASP A 452 0.27 -34.89 3.14
N PRO A 453 -0.42 -35.22 2.03
CA PRO A 453 -1.87 -35.04 1.92
C PRO A 453 -2.68 -35.73 3.04
N GLU A 454 -2.27 -36.93 3.46
CA GLU A 454 -2.90 -37.64 4.58
C GLU A 454 -2.77 -36.88 5.90
N GLN A 455 -1.64 -36.19 6.12
CA GLN A 455 -1.46 -35.37 7.30
C GLN A 455 -2.28 -34.09 7.24
N VAL A 456 -2.37 -33.46 6.07
CA VAL A 456 -3.24 -32.31 5.86
C VAL A 456 -4.70 -32.67 6.16
N GLN A 457 -5.16 -33.83 5.69
CA GLN A 457 -6.50 -34.32 6.01
C GLN A 457 -6.69 -34.54 7.53
N ARG A 458 -5.72 -35.15 8.21
CA ARG A 458 -5.75 -35.29 9.68
C ARG A 458 -5.83 -33.94 10.40
N PHE A 459 -5.05 -32.95 9.98
CA PHE A 459 -5.10 -31.61 10.54
C PHE A 459 -6.47 -30.95 10.35
N ARG A 460 -7.06 -31.08 9.16
CA ARG A 460 -8.41 -30.60 8.86
C ARG A 460 -9.46 -31.25 9.77
N GLU A 461 -9.46 -32.57 9.90
CA GLU A 461 -10.40 -33.32 10.75
C GLU A 461 -10.26 -32.94 12.23
N GLN A 462 -9.05 -32.60 12.67
CA GLN A 462 -8.77 -32.12 14.01
C GLN A 462 -9.12 -30.63 14.23
N GLY A 463 -9.47 -29.88 13.18
CA GLY A 463 -9.77 -28.45 13.26
C GLY A 463 -8.52 -27.57 13.41
N ARG A 464 -7.36 -28.02 12.92
CA ARG A 464 -6.05 -27.38 13.11
C ARG A 464 -5.68 -26.32 12.06
N HIS A 465 -6.60 -25.96 11.16
CA HIS A 465 -6.43 -24.88 10.18
C HIS A 465 -7.38 -23.72 10.48
N PRO A 466 -7.04 -22.79 11.40
CA PRO A 466 -7.98 -21.75 11.83
C PRO A 466 -8.42 -20.77 10.76
N LEU A 467 -7.51 -20.44 9.85
CA LEU A 467 -7.66 -19.45 8.79
C LEU A 467 -7.12 -20.03 7.48
N LEU A 468 -7.94 -19.93 6.44
CA LEU A 468 -7.66 -20.40 5.08
C LEU A 468 -7.74 -19.21 4.12
N TYR A 469 -6.89 -19.16 3.09
CA TYR A 469 -7.09 -18.23 1.98
C TYR A 469 -8.48 -18.45 1.34
N SER A 470 -9.12 -17.36 0.91
CA SER A 470 -10.49 -17.41 0.40
C SER A 470 -10.66 -18.31 -0.82
N ARG A 471 -9.66 -18.39 -1.71
CA ARG A 471 -9.67 -19.25 -2.91
C ARG A 471 -8.33 -19.96 -3.08
N GLN A 472 -8.30 -21.04 -3.87
CA GLN A 472 -7.08 -21.82 -4.13
C GLN A 472 -6.20 -21.21 -5.21
N SER A 473 -6.77 -20.47 -6.15
CA SER A 473 -6.03 -19.86 -7.25
C SER A 473 -5.24 -18.64 -6.79
N TYR A 474 -4.11 -18.42 -7.44
CA TYR A 474 -3.43 -17.13 -7.45
C TYR A 474 -4.35 -16.08 -8.12
N PRO A 475 -4.40 -14.82 -7.65
CA PRO A 475 -3.63 -14.20 -6.57
C PRO A 475 -4.18 -14.39 -5.15
N ALA A 476 -5.40 -14.93 -4.99
CA ALA A 476 -6.09 -15.04 -3.70
C ALA A 476 -5.40 -16.00 -2.70
N ASN A 477 -4.83 -17.09 -3.21
CA ASN A 477 -3.79 -17.86 -2.53
C ASN A 477 -2.43 -17.40 -3.06
N PRO A 478 -1.76 -16.44 -2.38
CA PRO A 478 -0.58 -15.78 -2.94
C PRO A 478 0.62 -16.71 -3.04
N ASN A 479 0.67 -17.77 -2.23
CA ASN A 479 1.85 -18.62 -2.12
C ASN A 479 1.67 -20.05 -2.63
N GLY A 480 0.47 -20.41 -3.08
CA GLY A 480 0.18 -21.77 -3.56
C GLY A 480 0.14 -22.82 -2.45
N SER A 481 -0.23 -22.42 -1.22
CA SER A 481 -0.40 -23.36 -0.11
C SER A 481 -1.44 -24.43 -0.46
N LEU A 482 -1.15 -25.67 -0.09
CA LEU A 482 -2.06 -26.79 -0.26
C LEU A 482 -3.37 -26.52 0.51
N GLU A 483 -4.51 -26.79 -0.12
CA GLU A 483 -5.85 -26.61 0.46
C GLU A 483 -6.12 -25.21 1.07
N ARG A 484 -5.50 -24.17 0.49
CA ARG A 484 -5.65 -22.77 0.93
C ARG A 484 -5.10 -22.50 2.34
N ILE A 485 -4.27 -23.37 2.90
CA ILE A 485 -3.83 -23.26 4.30
C ILE A 485 -2.98 -22.00 4.51
N ALA A 486 -3.49 -21.04 5.28
CA ALA A 486 -2.76 -19.83 5.67
C ALA A 486 -2.22 -19.90 7.12
N SER A 487 -2.74 -20.83 7.92
CA SER A 487 -2.43 -20.99 9.34
C SER A 487 -2.49 -22.44 9.82
N LEU A 488 -1.79 -22.71 10.93
CA LEU A 488 -1.80 -24.00 11.62
C LEU A 488 -1.81 -23.75 13.13
N CYS A 489 -2.59 -24.54 13.88
CA CYS A 489 -2.49 -24.58 15.34
C CYS A 489 -2.05 -25.96 15.86
N ASN A 490 -1.51 -26.00 17.09
CA ASN A 490 -1.19 -27.26 17.78
C ASN A 490 -2.47 -28.04 18.15
N ALA A 491 -2.32 -29.29 18.63
CA ALA A 491 -3.46 -30.13 18.97
C ALA A 491 -4.35 -29.56 20.10
N LYS A 492 -3.77 -28.79 21.03
CA LYS A 492 -4.48 -28.08 22.11
C LYS A 492 -5.21 -26.81 21.63
N GLY A 493 -4.77 -26.21 20.53
CA GLY A 493 -5.37 -25.00 19.95
C GLY A 493 -4.92 -23.67 20.57
N ASN A 494 -3.96 -23.68 21.51
CA ASN A 494 -3.44 -22.47 22.17
C ASN A 494 -2.16 -21.93 21.52
N VAL A 495 -1.51 -22.68 20.63
CA VAL A 495 -0.39 -22.22 19.80
C VAL A 495 -0.87 -22.10 18.36
N MET A 496 -0.74 -20.93 17.75
CA MET A 496 -1.13 -20.68 16.36
C MET A 496 0.00 -20.01 15.58
N GLY A 497 0.25 -20.50 14.37
CA GLY A 497 1.05 -19.84 13.36
C GLY A 497 0.17 -19.32 12.22
N LEU A 498 0.44 -18.11 11.72
CA LEU A 498 -0.30 -17.45 10.65
C LEU A 498 0.66 -16.71 9.71
N MET A 499 0.54 -16.91 8.39
CA MET A 499 1.41 -16.21 7.42
C MET A 499 1.04 -14.73 7.20
N PRO A 500 -0.24 -14.38 6.98
CA PRO A 500 -0.70 -12.99 6.92
C PRO A 500 -0.48 -12.19 8.21
N HIS A 501 -0.49 -10.86 8.11
CA HIS A 501 -0.17 -9.90 9.19
C HIS A 501 -1.43 -9.22 9.77
N PRO A 502 -2.19 -9.86 10.68
CA PRO A 502 -3.38 -9.25 11.28
C PRO A 502 -3.06 -8.00 12.11
N GLU A 503 -1.83 -7.86 12.63
CA GLU A 503 -1.35 -6.67 13.35
C GLU A 503 -1.28 -5.42 12.46
N ASN A 504 -1.23 -5.59 11.14
CA ASN A 504 -1.25 -4.50 10.17
C ASN A 504 -2.66 -4.15 9.66
N ASN A 505 -3.72 -4.73 10.25
CA ASN A 505 -5.11 -4.32 10.02
C ASN A 505 -5.94 -4.25 11.32
N VAL A 506 -5.48 -3.42 12.27
CA VAL A 506 -6.12 -3.22 13.59
C VAL A 506 -6.73 -1.83 13.77
N LEU A 507 -6.46 -0.91 12.84
CA LEU A 507 -6.97 0.46 12.83
C LEU A 507 -7.80 0.71 11.57
N SER A 508 -8.83 1.55 11.68
CA SER A 508 -9.76 1.78 10.55
C SER A 508 -9.09 2.37 9.31
N TRP A 509 -8.08 3.24 9.49
CA TRP A 509 -7.34 3.84 8.37
C TRP A 509 -6.32 2.90 7.72
N GLN A 510 -6.10 1.71 8.28
CA GLN A 510 -5.28 0.66 7.65
C GLN A 510 -6.10 -0.20 6.68
N SER A 511 -7.43 -0.15 6.76
CA SER A 511 -8.32 -0.97 5.94
C SER A 511 -8.24 -0.58 4.45
N HIS A 512 -8.40 -1.57 3.58
CA HIS A 512 -8.38 -1.41 2.12
C HIS A 512 -9.77 -0.95 1.62
N PRO A 513 -9.87 -0.27 0.46
CA PRO A 513 -11.16 -0.06 -0.21
C PRO A 513 -11.90 -1.40 -0.45
N GLY A 514 -13.22 -1.42 -0.28
CA GLY A 514 -14.04 -2.65 -0.43
C GLY A 514 -14.01 -3.59 0.77
N ASP A 515 -13.65 -3.09 1.94
CA ASP A 515 -13.52 -3.84 3.19
C ASP A 515 -14.84 -4.07 3.96
N ASP A 516 -15.99 -3.82 3.33
CA ASP A 516 -17.32 -3.94 3.94
C ASP A 516 -17.57 -5.37 4.44
N GLY A 517 -17.69 -5.52 5.77
CA GLY A 517 -18.04 -6.77 6.45
C GLY A 517 -16.86 -7.59 6.97
N ALA A 518 -15.60 -7.23 6.67
CA ALA A 518 -14.45 -8.00 7.14
C ALA A 518 -14.20 -7.83 8.64
N VAL A 519 -13.91 -8.92 9.34
CA VAL A 519 -13.47 -8.88 10.73
C VAL A 519 -12.06 -8.28 10.80
N SER A 520 -11.85 -7.27 11.66
CA SER A 520 -10.52 -6.69 11.87
C SER A 520 -9.56 -7.72 12.47
N GLY A 521 -8.28 -7.68 12.10
CA GLY A 521 -7.24 -8.48 12.73
C GLY A 521 -7.18 -8.29 14.25
N LEU A 522 -7.69 -7.17 14.77
CA LEU A 522 -7.81 -6.89 16.20
C LEU A 522 -8.64 -7.95 16.96
N ALA A 523 -9.60 -8.59 16.29
CA ALA A 523 -10.47 -9.60 16.88
C ALA A 523 -9.67 -10.83 17.35
N LEU A 524 -8.65 -11.26 16.59
CA LEU A 524 -7.80 -12.41 16.94
C LEU A 524 -7.07 -12.18 18.26
N PHE A 525 -6.51 -10.99 18.45
CA PHE A 525 -5.79 -10.62 19.67
C PHE A 525 -6.72 -10.48 20.86
N ARG A 526 -7.91 -9.87 20.67
CA ARG A 526 -8.91 -9.74 21.75
C ARG A 526 -9.44 -11.09 22.22
N ASN A 527 -9.72 -11.99 21.28
CA ASN A 527 -10.15 -13.34 21.61
C ASN A 527 -9.09 -14.08 22.40
N ALA A 528 -7.82 -14.00 21.97
CA ALA A 528 -6.74 -14.64 22.71
C ALA A 528 -6.67 -14.11 24.14
N LEU A 529 -6.62 -12.79 24.33
CA LEU A 529 -6.50 -12.19 25.66
C LEU A 529 -7.73 -12.39 26.56
N ARG A 530 -8.94 -12.40 25.99
CA ARG A 530 -10.19 -12.65 26.73
C ARG A 530 -10.26 -14.06 27.29
N ASN A 531 -9.75 -15.05 26.56
CA ASN A 531 -9.73 -16.44 27.02
C ASN A 531 -8.61 -16.72 28.04
N LEU A 532 -7.72 -15.75 28.27
CA LEU A 532 -6.61 -15.83 29.23
C LEU A 532 -6.85 -15.02 30.51
N SER A 533 -7.92 -14.21 30.57
CA SER A 533 -8.22 -13.25 31.64
C SER A 533 -9.22 -13.77 32.66
#